data_AF-A0A3C0ELI8-F1
#
_entry.id   AF-A0A3C0ELI8-F1
#
_cell.length_a   1.000
_cell.length_b   1.000
_cell.length_c   1.000
_cell.angle_alpha   90.00
_cell.angle_beta   90.00
_cell.angle_gamma   90.00
#
_symmetry.space_group_name_H-M   'P 1'
#
loop_
_entity.id
_entity.type
_entity.pdbx_description
1 polymer ?
#
loop_
_entity_poly.entity_id
_entity_poly.type
_entity_poly.pdbx_seq_one_letter_code
_entity_poly.pdbx_strand_id
1 'polypeptide(L)'
;MTVNAQDANDQQLFNQFMQLVEKGDYDAAQQVNIDVLRLDAKQRVRYLQVLQDLERMSDVKTDPAVLLSSGRDAAAQSQDVRATGFFKAVLKHPKASDAQKQQASTAIAQVRRKTHPEVSEAQAKIAQATAAIHEGDLDGAERLLMSVKNSKVDLGWFENERIAKQLDLIKQIRSGKVPANARNPLANGASNDALAQAKQLFVQEKLVEARQAERDGNYRLAVEAFEKILKIDPNSSQAKEGLATAQLKANQRLMPRSVLSNDMQQIRLRAAATEAEFKELYNKADTLRAQGNFTAAAEAVQQAKVTLDRSQNFLSASRYSQLRESATGLGVQIREEQQLAEAGQKQKLEQQRKADARNRRTTALVERDQQVQDLMKRAVELRREQKYERAIEL
;
A
#
# COMPACT_ATOMS: atom_id res chain seq x y z
N MET A 1 -27.08 18.16 20.95
CA MET A 1 -25.88 17.41 20.52
C MET A 1 -25.71 17.61 19.03
N THR A 2 -24.97 18.64 18.63
CA THR A 2 -24.57 18.86 17.24
C THR A 2 -23.37 17.97 16.97
N VAL A 3 -23.58 16.86 16.25
CA VAL A 3 -22.48 16.07 15.71
C VAL A 3 -21.72 16.99 14.76
N ASN A 4 -20.41 17.16 14.97
CA ASN A 4 -19.59 18.02 14.13
C ASN A 4 -19.62 17.47 12.70
N ALA A 5 -19.79 18.33 11.69
CA ALA A 5 -19.81 17.89 10.28
C ALA A 5 -18.52 17.16 9.87
N GLN A 6 -17.44 17.34 10.62
CA GLN A 6 -16.18 16.62 10.46
C GLN A 6 -16.23 15.16 10.95
N ASP A 7 -16.97 14.85 12.01
CA ASP A 7 -17.11 13.46 12.52
C ASP A 7 -17.87 12.58 11.51
N ALA A 8 -18.83 13.17 10.78
CA ALA A 8 -19.55 12.48 9.71
C ALA A 8 -18.62 12.10 8.53
N ASN A 9 -17.57 12.89 8.28
CA ASN A 9 -16.62 12.65 7.21
C ASN A 9 -15.67 11.48 7.55
N ASP A 10 -15.15 11.43 8.78
CA ASP A 10 -14.24 10.36 9.20
C ASP A 10 -14.95 8.99 9.26
N GLN A 11 -16.23 8.97 9.64
CA GLN A 11 -17.09 7.77 9.58
C GLN A 11 -17.26 7.26 8.13
N GLN A 12 -17.44 8.17 7.17
CA GLN A 12 -17.57 7.82 5.75
C GLN A 12 -16.24 7.27 5.20
N LEU A 13 -15.11 7.89 5.57
CA LEU A 13 -13.79 7.42 5.17
C LEU A 13 -13.48 6.03 5.76
N PHE A 14 -13.86 5.76 7.00
CA PHE A 14 -13.73 4.42 7.59
C PHE A 14 -14.57 3.38 6.85
N ASN A 15 -15.82 3.69 6.51
CA ASN A 15 -16.66 2.79 5.74
C ASN A 15 -16.12 2.56 4.33
N GLN A 16 -15.59 3.60 3.68
CA GLN A 16 -14.93 3.50 2.38
C GLN A 16 -13.68 2.60 2.45
N PHE A 17 -12.84 2.80 3.47
CA PHE A 17 -11.68 1.95 3.72
C PHE A 17 -12.07 0.48 3.87
N MET A 18 -13.08 0.18 4.70
CA MET A 18 -13.54 -1.19 4.91
C MET A 18 -14.11 -1.82 3.64
N GLN A 19 -14.86 -1.06 2.83
CA GLN A 19 -15.36 -1.54 1.54
C GLN A 19 -14.23 -1.84 0.55
N LEU A 20 -13.16 -1.05 0.53
CA LEU A 20 -12.00 -1.28 -0.34
C LEU A 20 -11.26 -2.55 0.08
N VAL A 21 -11.08 -2.76 1.39
CA VAL A 21 -10.50 -3.99 1.95
C VAL A 21 -11.34 -5.21 1.60
N GLU A 22 -12.67 -5.12 1.72
CA GLU A 22 -13.59 -6.20 1.37
C GLU A 22 -13.57 -6.53 -0.13
N LYS A 23 -13.43 -5.51 -0.99
CA LYS A 23 -13.25 -5.67 -2.44
C LYS A 23 -11.86 -6.21 -2.81
N GLY A 24 -10.93 -6.26 -1.86
CA GLY A 24 -9.53 -6.65 -2.09
C GLY A 24 -8.72 -5.59 -2.84
N ASP A 25 -9.14 -4.32 -2.79
CA ASP A 25 -8.42 -3.19 -3.37
C ASP A 25 -7.55 -2.52 -2.29
N TYR A 26 -6.48 -3.23 -1.91
CA TYR A 26 -5.63 -2.89 -0.78
C TYR A 26 -4.80 -1.63 -1.02
N ASP A 27 -4.41 -1.35 -2.27
CA ASP A 27 -3.64 -0.16 -2.62
C ASP A 27 -4.51 1.10 -2.49
N ALA A 28 -5.77 1.03 -2.95
CA ALA A 28 -6.72 2.12 -2.72
C ALA A 28 -7.08 2.27 -1.24
N ALA A 29 -7.22 1.16 -0.50
CA ALA A 29 -7.47 1.21 0.94
C ALA A 29 -6.34 1.93 1.70
N GLN A 30 -5.07 1.68 1.37
CA GLN A 30 -3.92 2.36 2.00
C GLN A 30 -3.87 3.87 1.72
N GLN A 31 -4.52 4.33 0.65
CA GLN A 31 -4.58 5.76 0.31
C GLN A 31 -5.69 6.52 1.06
N VAL A 32 -6.59 5.82 1.75
CA VAL A 32 -7.63 6.48 2.55
C VAL A 32 -7.01 7.07 3.81
N ASN A 33 -6.91 8.40 3.84
CA ASN A 33 -6.37 9.14 4.97
C ASN A 33 -7.45 9.37 6.03
N ILE A 34 -7.42 8.57 7.11
CA ILE A 34 -8.38 8.66 8.22
C ILE A 34 -7.65 9.21 9.44
N ASP A 35 -8.24 10.20 10.10
CA ASP A 35 -7.77 10.62 11.42
C ASP A 35 -8.18 9.59 12.48
N VAL A 36 -7.27 8.68 12.79
CA VAL A 36 -7.46 7.54 13.70
C VAL A 36 -7.90 7.98 15.10
N LEU A 37 -7.53 9.18 15.54
CA LEU A 37 -7.89 9.70 16.86
C LEU A 37 -9.37 10.09 16.97
N ARG A 38 -10.04 10.28 15.85
CA ARG A 38 -11.47 10.63 15.77
C ARG A 38 -12.40 9.44 15.64
N LEU A 39 -11.87 8.27 15.29
CA LEU A 39 -12.63 7.02 15.32
C LEU A 39 -12.97 6.62 16.76
N ASP A 40 -14.14 6.00 16.93
CA ASP A 40 -14.48 5.36 18.20
C ASP A 40 -13.50 4.22 18.52
N ALA A 41 -13.42 3.82 19.80
CA ALA A 41 -12.43 2.85 20.25
C ALA A 41 -12.51 1.50 19.50
N LYS A 42 -13.71 1.02 19.15
CA LYS A 42 -13.89 -0.24 18.41
C LYS A 42 -13.44 -0.10 16.96
N GLN A 43 -13.83 0.99 16.30
CA GLN A 43 -13.40 1.30 14.94
C GLN A 43 -11.90 1.48 14.84
N ARG A 44 -11.29 2.15 15.82
CA ARG A 44 -9.84 2.36 15.91
C ARG A 44 -9.08 1.05 15.98
N VAL A 45 -9.50 0.15 16.87
CA VAL A 45 -8.90 -1.19 16.99
C VAL A 45 -9.05 -1.96 15.67
N ARG A 46 -10.24 -1.93 15.07
CA ARG A 46 -10.49 -2.61 13.79
C ARG A 46 -9.65 -2.03 12.65
N TYR A 47 -9.55 -0.71 12.54
CA TYR A 47 -8.74 -0.02 11.54
C TYR A 47 -7.26 -0.38 11.67
N LEU A 48 -6.71 -0.29 12.88
CA LEU A 48 -5.30 -0.62 13.16
C LEU A 48 -5.00 -2.10 12.91
N GLN A 49 -5.91 -3.00 13.26
CA GLN A 49 -5.75 -4.43 12.99
C GLN A 49 -5.73 -4.72 11.49
N VAL A 50 -6.62 -4.10 10.72
CA VAL A 50 -6.63 -4.23 9.26
C VAL A 50 -5.38 -3.59 8.64
N LEU A 51 -4.91 -2.44 9.12
CA LEU A 51 -3.65 -1.86 8.66
C LEU A 51 -2.45 -2.77 8.93
N GLN A 52 -2.37 -3.36 10.13
CA GLN A 52 -1.30 -4.29 10.47
C GLN A 52 -1.36 -5.56 9.59
N ASP A 53 -2.56 -6.05 9.30
CA ASP A 53 -2.75 -7.15 8.35
C ASP A 53 -2.36 -6.74 6.92
N LEU A 54 -2.66 -5.51 6.49
CA LEU A 54 -2.27 -4.95 5.20
C LEU A 54 -0.75 -4.75 5.08
N GLU A 55 -0.09 -4.34 6.16
CA GLU A 55 1.35 -4.14 6.23
C GLU A 55 2.08 -5.49 6.16
N ARG A 56 1.61 -6.49 6.92
CA ARG A 56 2.07 -7.89 6.78
C ARG A 56 1.80 -8.44 5.39
N MET A 57 0.68 -8.08 4.78
CA MET A 57 0.39 -8.45 3.39
C MET A 57 1.28 -7.70 2.39
N SER A 58 1.74 -6.49 2.71
CA SER A 58 2.63 -5.70 1.85
C SER A 58 4.04 -6.28 1.75
N ASP A 59 4.51 -6.96 2.79
CA ASP A 59 5.73 -7.78 2.72
C ASP A 59 5.51 -9.08 1.92
N VAL A 60 4.28 -9.62 1.96
CA VAL A 60 3.85 -10.78 1.17
C VAL A 60 3.52 -10.42 -0.30
N LYS A 61 3.54 -9.13 -0.68
CA LYS A 61 3.22 -8.67 -2.06
C LYS A 61 4.24 -9.07 -3.12
N THR A 62 5.37 -9.69 -2.80
CA THR A 62 6.47 -9.83 -3.77
C THR A 62 6.55 -11.21 -4.45
N ASP A 63 6.04 -12.27 -3.84
CA ASP A 63 6.15 -13.63 -4.38
C ASP A 63 4.79 -14.34 -4.52
N PRO A 64 4.35 -14.63 -5.76
CA PRO A 64 3.18 -15.46 -6.04
C PRO A 64 3.15 -16.81 -5.31
N ALA A 65 4.31 -17.41 -5.03
CA ALA A 65 4.41 -18.66 -4.30
C ALA A 65 3.97 -18.51 -2.84
N VAL A 66 4.38 -17.43 -2.19
CA VAL A 66 3.97 -17.11 -0.80
C VAL A 66 2.48 -16.82 -0.75
N LEU A 67 1.96 -16.06 -1.71
CA LEU A 67 0.50 -15.80 -1.81
C LEU A 67 -0.31 -17.09 -1.98
N LEU A 68 0.17 -18.04 -2.80
CA LEU A 68 -0.46 -19.35 -2.94
C LEU A 68 -0.43 -20.16 -1.65
N SER A 69 0.69 -20.17 -0.93
CA SER A 69 0.81 -20.86 0.37
C SER A 69 -0.15 -20.27 1.39
N SER A 70 -0.12 -18.94 1.58
CA SER A 70 -1.01 -18.23 2.49
C SER A 70 -2.49 -18.43 2.16
N GLY A 71 -2.84 -18.50 0.87
CA GLY A 71 -4.19 -18.83 0.43
C GLY A 71 -4.62 -20.24 0.85
N ARG A 72 -3.73 -21.23 0.74
CA ARG A 72 -4.00 -22.62 1.18
C ARG A 72 -4.12 -22.72 2.69
N ASP A 73 -3.23 -22.06 3.43
CA ASP A 73 -3.26 -22.05 4.90
C ASP A 73 -4.55 -21.41 5.42
N ALA A 74 -4.96 -20.28 4.83
CA ALA A 74 -6.24 -19.65 5.13
C ALA A 74 -7.44 -20.57 4.81
N ALA A 75 -7.42 -21.29 3.67
CA ALA A 75 -8.48 -22.22 3.31
C ALA A 75 -8.55 -23.42 4.28
N ALA A 76 -7.40 -23.93 4.72
CA ALA A 76 -7.32 -25.00 5.72
C ALA A 76 -7.89 -24.57 7.08
N GLN A 77 -7.73 -23.30 7.43
CA GLN A 77 -8.30 -22.69 8.63
C GLN A 77 -9.77 -22.26 8.47
N SER A 78 -10.43 -22.62 7.36
CA SER A 78 -11.79 -22.17 7.01
C SER A 78 -11.97 -20.64 6.98
N GLN A 79 -10.90 -19.91 6.69
CA GLN A 79 -10.93 -18.46 6.45
C GLN A 79 -11.17 -18.18 4.97
N ASP A 80 -12.33 -18.60 4.45
CA ASP A 80 -12.59 -18.72 3.02
C ASP A 80 -12.54 -17.38 2.26
N VAL A 81 -13.01 -16.28 2.88
CA VAL A 81 -12.91 -14.92 2.31
C VAL A 81 -11.45 -14.51 2.15
N ARG A 82 -10.63 -14.79 3.17
CA ARG A 82 -9.20 -14.46 3.18
C ARG A 82 -8.43 -15.30 2.15
N ALA A 83 -8.72 -16.60 2.10
CA ALA A 83 -8.17 -17.52 1.11
C ALA A 83 -8.46 -17.03 -0.31
N THR A 84 -9.71 -16.66 -0.59
CA THR A 84 -10.12 -16.11 -1.89
C THR A 84 -9.37 -14.82 -2.22
N GLY A 85 -9.15 -13.94 -1.23
CA GLY A 85 -8.34 -12.73 -1.39
C GLY A 85 -6.90 -13.03 -1.85
N PHE A 86 -6.23 -13.96 -1.19
CA PHE A 86 -4.87 -14.37 -1.56
C PHE A 86 -4.81 -14.96 -2.97
N PHE A 87 -5.71 -15.88 -3.32
CA PHE A 87 -5.72 -16.46 -4.66
C PHE A 87 -6.03 -15.43 -5.75
N LYS A 88 -6.93 -14.46 -5.50
CA LYS A 88 -7.18 -13.35 -6.42
C LYS A 88 -5.94 -12.46 -6.59
N ALA A 89 -5.16 -12.26 -5.53
CA ALA A 89 -3.89 -11.53 -5.62
C ALA A 89 -2.90 -12.25 -6.54
N VAL A 90 -2.79 -13.59 -6.47
CA VAL A 90 -1.96 -14.39 -7.40
C VAL A 90 -2.40 -14.19 -8.86
N LEU A 91 -3.71 -14.20 -9.13
CA LEU A 91 -4.24 -13.99 -10.48
C LEU A 91 -3.89 -12.62 -11.07
N LYS A 92 -3.83 -11.59 -10.23
CA LYS A 92 -3.49 -10.21 -10.61
C LYS A 92 -1.98 -9.94 -10.61
N HIS A 93 -1.16 -10.82 -10.04
CA HIS A 93 0.26 -10.55 -9.84
C HIS A 93 1.06 -10.63 -11.16
N PRO A 94 1.86 -9.62 -11.52
CA PRO A 94 2.55 -9.57 -12.82
C PRO A 94 3.63 -10.63 -12.99
N LYS A 95 4.26 -11.06 -11.89
CA LYS A 95 5.29 -12.13 -11.90
C LYS A 95 4.74 -13.54 -11.71
N ALA A 96 3.42 -13.72 -11.56
CA ALA A 96 2.84 -15.06 -11.41
C ALA A 96 2.90 -15.82 -12.74
N SER A 97 3.49 -17.02 -12.70
CA SER A 97 3.47 -17.95 -13.83
C SER A 97 2.05 -18.43 -14.12
N ASP A 98 1.81 -18.91 -15.34
CA ASP A 98 0.49 -19.44 -15.74
C ASP A 98 0.07 -20.64 -14.88
N ALA A 99 1.03 -21.49 -14.51
CA ALA A 99 0.80 -22.60 -13.59
C ALA A 99 0.30 -22.12 -12.21
N GLN A 100 0.91 -21.06 -11.66
CA GLN A 100 0.48 -20.47 -10.38
C GLN A 100 -0.91 -19.83 -10.49
N LYS A 101 -1.21 -19.15 -11.61
CA LYS A 101 -2.55 -18.59 -11.87
C LYS A 101 -3.60 -19.69 -11.99
N GLN A 102 -3.29 -20.79 -12.68
CA GLN A 102 -4.18 -21.95 -12.79
C GLN A 102 -4.43 -22.61 -11.43
N GLN A 103 -3.39 -22.75 -10.59
CA GLN A 103 -3.54 -23.24 -9.21
C GLN A 103 -4.44 -22.33 -8.38
N ALA A 104 -4.25 -21.01 -8.45
CA ALA A 104 -5.08 -20.04 -7.74
C ALA A 104 -6.54 -20.07 -8.19
N SER A 105 -6.79 -20.13 -9.51
CA SER A 105 -8.15 -20.26 -10.07
C SER A 105 -8.85 -21.53 -9.59
N THR A 106 -8.15 -22.66 -9.62
CA THR A 106 -8.67 -23.95 -9.14
C THR A 106 -8.99 -23.90 -7.65
N ALA A 107 -8.11 -23.29 -6.84
CA ALA A 107 -8.33 -23.15 -5.41
C ALA A 107 -9.52 -22.24 -5.08
N ILE A 108 -9.72 -21.13 -5.83
CA ILE A 108 -10.93 -20.29 -5.69
C ILE A 108 -12.19 -21.10 -5.98
N ALA A 109 -12.17 -21.93 -7.02
CA ALA A 109 -13.32 -22.79 -7.34
C ALA A 109 -13.60 -23.81 -6.22
N GLN A 110 -12.57 -24.40 -5.62
CA GLN A 110 -12.71 -25.31 -4.49
C GLN A 110 -13.27 -24.61 -3.24
N VAL A 111 -12.72 -23.44 -2.88
CA VAL A 111 -13.22 -22.64 -1.75
C VAL A 111 -14.68 -22.27 -1.98
N ARG A 112 -15.05 -21.83 -3.19
CA ARG A 112 -16.45 -21.53 -3.54
C ARG A 112 -17.37 -22.73 -3.41
N ARG A 113 -16.95 -23.93 -3.85
CA ARG A 113 -17.74 -25.15 -3.68
C ARG A 113 -17.97 -25.49 -2.21
N LYS A 114 -16.97 -25.23 -1.36
CA LYS A 114 -17.05 -25.45 0.09
C LYS A 114 -17.97 -24.43 0.77
N THR A 115 -17.90 -23.15 0.39
CA THR A 115 -18.72 -22.09 1.01
C THR A 115 -20.15 -22.04 0.49
N HIS A 116 -20.38 -22.51 -0.73
CA HIS A 116 -21.68 -22.51 -1.39
C HIS A 116 -22.04 -23.90 -1.91
N PRO A 117 -22.23 -24.89 -1.01
CA PRO A 117 -22.68 -26.23 -1.41
C PRO A 117 -23.99 -26.18 -2.20
N GLU A 118 -24.88 -25.23 -1.86
CA GLU A 118 -26.15 -25.00 -2.53
C GLU A 118 -26.00 -24.58 -4.00
N VAL A 119 -24.96 -23.82 -4.35
CA VAL A 119 -24.65 -23.44 -5.75
C VAL A 119 -24.19 -24.67 -6.53
N SER A 120 -23.36 -25.50 -5.91
CA SER A 120 -22.86 -26.73 -6.54
C SER A 120 -23.98 -27.73 -6.78
N GLU A 121 -24.88 -27.90 -5.80
CA GLU A 121 -26.06 -28.75 -5.93
C GLU A 121 -27.00 -28.24 -7.02
N ALA A 122 -27.24 -26.92 -7.07
CA ALA A 122 -28.05 -26.30 -8.10
C ALA A 122 -27.47 -26.53 -9.50
N GLN A 123 -26.16 -26.38 -9.69
CA GLN A 123 -25.49 -26.66 -10.97
C GLN A 123 -25.62 -28.13 -11.37
N ALA A 124 -25.48 -29.06 -10.42
CA ALA A 124 -25.68 -30.48 -10.68
C ALA A 124 -27.12 -30.77 -11.13
N LYS A 125 -28.13 -30.16 -10.50
CA LYS A 125 -29.54 -30.27 -10.89
C LYS A 125 -29.80 -29.69 -12.28
N ILE A 126 -29.16 -28.58 -12.67
CA ILE A 126 -29.26 -28.03 -14.03
C ILE A 126 -28.67 -29.00 -15.06
N ALA A 127 -27.53 -29.64 -14.74
CA ALA A 127 -26.92 -30.64 -15.61
C ALA A 127 -27.82 -31.89 -15.76
N GLN A 128 -28.38 -32.39 -14.66
CA GLN A 128 -29.35 -33.50 -14.66
C GLN A 128 -30.60 -33.14 -15.45
N ALA A 129 -31.13 -31.92 -15.29
CA ALA A 129 -32.29 -31.47 -16.06
C ALA A 129 -31.97 -31.42 -17.56
N THR A 130 -30.76 -31.00 -17.92
CA THR A 130 -30.31 -31.01 -19.32
C THR A 130 -30.31 -32.43 -19.87
N ALA A 131 -29.76 -33.41 -19.14
CA ALA A 131 -29.81 -34.81 -19.53
C ALA A 131 -31.25 -35.36 -19.66
N ALA A 132 -32.12 -35.05 -18.70
CA ALA A 132 -33.54 -35.45 -18.74
C ALA A 132 -34.29 -34.86 -19.95
N ILE A 133 -34.01 -33.60 -20.35
CA ILE A 133 -34.55 -33.03 -21.60
C ILE A 133 -34.13 -33.87 -22.80
N HIS A 134 -32.86 -34.31 -22.86
CA HIS A 134 -32.35 -35.14 -23.96
C HIS A 134 -32.96 -36.55 -23.99
N GLU A 135 -33.23 -37.12 -22.82
CA GLU A 135 -33.90 -38.43 -22.69
C GLU A 135 -35.41 -38.36 -22.97
N GLY A 136 -35.96 -37.15 -23.11
CA GLY A 136 -37.39 -36.92 -23.30
C GLY A 136 -38.21 -36.91 -22.00
N ASP A 137 -37.56 -37.02 -20.84
CA ASP A 137 -38.18 -36.84 -19.52
C ASP A 137 -38.35 -35.34 -19.20
N LEU A 138 -39.30 -34.72 -19.90
CA LEU A 138 -39.59 -33.29 -19.76
C LEU A 138 -40.12 -32.94 -18.37
N ASP A 139 -40.88 -33.84 -17.75
CA ASP A 139 -41.46 -33.64 -16.43
C ASP A 139 -40.39 -33.69 -15.34
N GLY A 140 -39.45 -34.64 -15.41
CA GLY A 140 -38.28 -34.70 -14.54
C GLY A 140 -37.39 -33.48 -14.69
N ALA A 141 -37.10 -33.07 -15.93
CA ALA A 141 -36.31 -31.87 -16.22
C ALA A 141 -36.94 -30.59 -15.65
N GLU A 142 -38.24 -30.38 -15.89
CA GLU A 142 -38.94 -29.19 -15.39
C GLU A 142 -38.91 -29.15 -13.86
N ARG A 143 -39.12 -30.30 -13.20
CA ARG A 143 -39.09 -30.41 -11.75
C ARG A 143 -37.72 -30.02 -11.18
N LEU A 144 -36.63 -30.49 -11.79
CA LEU A 144 -35.25 -30.14 -11.40
C LEU A 144 -34.99 -28.64 -11.57
N LEU A 145 -35.34 -28.06 -12.72
CA LEU A 145 -35.15 -26.63 -13.01
C LEU A 145 -35.98 -25.73 -12.10
N MET A 146 -37.23 -26.10 -11.82
CA MET A 146 -38.10 -25.39 -10.89
C MET A 146 -37.59 -25.52 -9.45
N SER A 147 -37.05 -26.67 -9.04
CA SER A 147 -36.39 -26.84 -7.74
C SER A 147 -35.22 -25.87 -7.58
N VAL A 148 -34.37 -25.75 -8.60
CA VAL A 148 -33.26 -24.79 -8.61
C VAL A 148 -33.77 -23.36 -8.56
N LYS A 149 -34.73 -22.99 -9.42
CA LYS A 149 -35.33 -21.65 -9.45
C LYS A 149 -35.96 -21.24 -8.11
N ASN A 150 -36.59 -22.19 -7.42
CA ASN A 150 -37.26 -21.95 -6.13
C ASN A 150 -36.30 -21.96 -4.93
N SER A 151 -35.09 -22.48 -5.07
CA SER A 151 -34.09 -22.56 -3.99
C SER A 151 -33.56 -21.19 -3.53
N LYS A 152 -33.83 -20.12 -4.28
CA LYS A 152 -33.31 -18.75 -4.08
C LYS A 152 -31.78 -18.65 -4.04
N VAL A 153 -31.07 -19.68 -4.50
CA VAL A 153 -29.62 -19.67 -4.63
C VAL A 153 -29.21 -18.65 -5.70
N ASP A 154 -28.27 -17.76 -5.38
CA ASP A 154 -27.72 -16.80 -6.34
C ASP A 154 -26.73 -17.50 -7.28
N LEU A 155 -27.22 -17.93 -8.44
CA LEU A 155 -26.42 -18.55 -9.50
C LEU A 155 -25.82 -17.53 -10.47
N GLY A 156 -26.04 -16.23 -10.22
CA GLY A 156 -25.74 -15.18 -11.18
C GLY A 156 -26.72 -15.14 -12.37
N TRP A 157 -26.63 -14.09 -13.17
CA TRP A 157 -27.59 -13.82 -14.24
C TRP A 157 -27.58 -14.88 -15.37
N PHE A 158 -26.40 -15.43 -15.70
CA PHE A 158 -26.22 -16.39 -16.80
C PHE A 158 -26.96 -17.71 -16.56
N GLU A 159 -26.80 -18.32 -15.39
CA GLU A 159 -27.47 -19.59 -15.08
C GLU A 159 -28.98 -19.40 -14.92
N ASN A 160 -29.42 -18.26 -14.37
CA ASN A 160 -30.84 -17.92 -14.31
C ASN A 160 -31.47 -17.79 -15.72
N GLU A 161 -30.76 -17.16 -16.66
CA GLU A 161 -31.20 -17.09 -18.06
C GLU A 161 -31.21 -18.47 -18.72
N ARG A 162 -30.20 -19.30 -18.46
CA ARG A 162 -30.14 -20.68 -18.94
C ARG A 162 -31.33 -21.50 -18.45
N ILE A 163 -31.66 -21.44 -17.16
CA ILE A 163 -32.84 -22.10 -16.58
C ILE A 163 -34.12 -21.62 -17.27
N ALA A 164 -34.27 -20.30 -17.46
CA ALA A 164 -35.45 -19.74 -18.11
C ALA A 164 -35.60 -20.24 -19.56
N LYS A 165 -34.50 -20.28 -20.33
CA LYS A 165 -34.49 -20.82 -21.70
C LYS A 165 -34.83 -22.31 -21.74
N GLN A 166 -34.31 -23.12 -20.82
CA GLN A 166 -34.62 -24.55 -20.76
C GLN A 166 -36.09 -24.80 -20.37
N LEU A 167 -36.63 -24.03 -19.43
CA LEU A 167 -38.05 -24.10 -19.09
C LEU A 167 -38.95 -23.68 -20.26
N ASP A 168 -38.56 -22.65 -21.01
CA ASP A 168 -39.30 -22.25 -22.21
C ASP A 168 -39.24 -23.33 -23.29
N LEU A 169 -38.07 -23.92 -23.53
CA LEU A 169 -37.90 -25.06 -24.43
C LEU A 169 -38.84 -26.22 -24.07
N ILE A 170 -38.92 -26.61 -22.80
CA ILE A 170 -39.84 -27.65 -22.33
C ILE A 170 -41.30 -27.31 -22.70
N LYS A 171 -41.73 -26.06 -22.48
CA LYS A 171 -43.09 -25.60 -22.87
C LYS A 171 -43.31 -25.67 -24.38
N GLN A 172 -42.32 -25.29 -25.18
CA GLN A 172 -42.40 -25.35 -26.64
C GLN A 172 -42.47 -26.82 -27.13
N ILE A 173 -41.73 -27.74 -26.51
CA ILE A 173 -41.78 -29.17 -26.83
C ILE A 173 -43.16 -29.77 -26.51
N ARG A 174 -43.71 -29.47 -25.32
CA ARG A 174 -45.05 -29.94 -24.90
C ARG A 174 -46.18 -29.40 -25.77
N SER A 175 -46.08 -28.15 -26.21
CA SER A 175 -47.08 -27.54 -27.09
C SER A 175 -47.02 -28.03 -28.54
N GLY A 176 -46.09 -28.94 -28.88
CA GLY A 176 -45.92 -29.45 -30.24
C GLY A 176 -45.36 -28.43 -31.23
N LYS A 177 -44.98 -27.23 -30.75
CA LYS A 177 -44.37 -26.17 -31.58
C LYS A 177 -42.95 -26.51 -32.00
N VAL A 178 -42.29 -27.42 -31.28
CA VAL A 178 -40.97 -27.94 -31.63
C VAL A 178 -41.15 -29.29 -32.32
N PRO A 179 -40.78 -29.43 -33.61
CA PRO A 179 -40.89 -30.70 -34.32
C PRO A 179 -40.06 -31.79 -33.61
N ALA A 180 -40.53 -33.04 -33.66
CA ALA A 180 -39.90 -34.18 -32.96
C ALA A 180 -38.40 -34.32 -33.27
N ASN A 181 -37.97 -33.88 -34.44
CA ASN A 181 -36.61 -33.89 -34.95
C ASN A 181 -35.68 -32.93 -34.16
N ALA A 182 -36.23 -31.86 -33.58
CA ALA A 182 -35.52 -30.91 -32.73
C ALA A 182 -35.52 -31.32 -31.24
N ARG A 183 -36.18 -32.44 -30.88
CA ARG A 183 -36.20 -32.97 -29.49
C ARG A 183 -34.93 -33.71 -29.11
N ASN A 184 -34.12 -34.11 -30.09
CA ASN A 184 -32.83 -34.73 -29.84
C ASN A 184 -31.76 -34.17 -30.80
N PRO A 185 -31.19 -32.98 -30.52
CA PRO A 185 -30.21 -32.32 -31.39
C PRO A 185 -28.92 -33.12 -31.59
N LEU A 186 -28.73 -34.22 -30.84
CA LEU A 186 -27.59 -35.12 -30.97
C LEU A 186 -27.85 -36.31 -31.92
N ALA A 187 -29.11 -36.64 -32.24
CA ALA A 187 -29.42 -37.90 -32.91
C ALA A 187 -29.37 -37.84 -34.44
N ASN A 188 -29.62 -36.69 -35.08
CA ASN A 188 -29.64 -36.60 -36.55
C ASN A 188 -29.24 -35.18 -37.02
N GLY A 189 -27.93 -34.87 -36.98
CA GLY A 189 -27.38 -33.58 -37.44
C GLY A 189 -26.23 -32.99 -36.60
N ALA A 190 -25.74 -33.72 -35.60
CA ALA A 190 -24.88 -33.23 -34.53
C ALA A 190 -23.55 -32.58 -34.96
N SER A 191 -22.99 -32.83 -36.15
CA SER A 191 -21.71 -32.19 -36.51
C SER A 191 -21.86 -30.72 -36.89
N ASN A 192 -22.97 -30.34 -37.54
CA ASN A 192 -23.16 -28.96 -38.00
C ASN A 192 -23.96 -28.13 -36.98
N ASP A 193 -24.96 -28.72 -36.32
CA ASP A 193 -25.77 -27.99 -35.34
C ASP A 193 -25.08 -27.87 -33.98
N ALA A 194 -24.37 -28.90 -33.49
CA ALA A 194 -23.59 -28.75 -32.26
C ALA A 194 -22.40 -27.80 -32.46
N LEU A 195 -21.82 -27.75 -33.66
CA LEU A 195 -20.81 -26.76 -34.00
C LEU A 195 -21.40 -25.35 -34.09
N ALA A 196 -22.59 -25.18 -34.66
CA ALA A 196 -23.29 -23.90 -34.67
C ALA A 196 -23.66 -23.44 -33.25
N GLN A 197 -24.12 -24.35 -32.40
CA GLN A 197 -24.46 -24.09 -31.02
C GLN A 197 -23.21 -23.81 -30.16
N ALA A 198 -22.12 -24.53 -30.37
CA ALA A 198 -20.83 -24.25 -29.74
C ALA A 198 -20.27 -22.89 -30.18
N LYS A 199 -20.39 -22.52 -31.46
CA LYS A 199 -20.05 -21.19 -31.96
C LYS A 199 -20.89 -20.11 -31.31
N GLN A 200 -22.21 -20.31 -31.17
CA GLN A 200 -23.09 -19.35 -30.48
C GLN A 200 -22.75 -19.20 -29.00
N LEU A 201 -22.48 -20.30 -28.29
CA LEU A 201 -22.07 -20.28 -26.88
C LEU A 201 -20.74 -19.57 -26.70
N PHE A 202 -19.75 -19.87 -27.56
CA PHE A 202 -18.46 -19.20 -27.56
C PHE A 202 -18.60 -17.70 -27.86
N VAL A 203 -19.45 -17.32 -28.83
CA VAL A 203 -19.74 -15.92 -29.14
C VAL A 203 -20.37 -15.23 -27.92
N GLN A 204 -21.35 -15.85 -27.25
CA GLN A 204 -21.96 -15.28 -26.03
C GLN A 204 -20.94 -15.12 -24.90
N GLU A 205 -20.13 -16.14 -24.63
CA GLU A 205 -19.10 -16.11 -23.60
C GLU A 205 -18.10 -14.97 -23.86
N LYS A 206 -17.59 -14.89 -25.11
CA LYS A 206 -16.66 -13.83 -25.50
C LYS A 206 -17.30 -12.46 -25.45
N LEU A 207 -18.60 -12.34 -25.70
CA LEU A 207 -19.31 -11.06 -25.63
C LEU A 207 -19.42 -10.59 -24.17
N VAL A 208 -19.70 -11.51 -23.24
CA VAL A 208 -19.69 -11.22 -21.81
C VAL A 208 -18.29 -10.83 -21.35
N GLU A 209 -17.26 -11.57 -21.76
CA GLU A 209 -15.86 -11.27 -21.46
C GLU A 209 -15.46 -9.89 -22.00
N ALA A 210 -15.81 -9.58 -23.25
CA ALA A 210 -15.52 -8.30 -23.88
C ALA A 210 -16.18 -7.14 -23.12
N ARG A 211 -17.47 -7.25 -22.79
CA ARG A 211 -18.20 -6.22 -22.03
C ARG A 211 -17.69 -6.07 -20.61
N GLN A 212 -17.31 -7.17 -19.97
CA GLN A 212 -16.71 -7.13 -18.64
C GLN A 212 -15.35 -6.42 -18.70
N ALA A 213 -14.51 -6.76 -19.69
CA ALA A 213 -13.24 -6.08 -19.93
C ALA A 213 -13.43 -4.58 -20.23
N GLU A 214 -14.47 -4.18 -20.95
CA GLU A 214 -14.80 -2.75 -21.15
C GLU A 214 -15.19 -2.06 -19.83
N ARG A 215 -16.01 -2.70 -18.98
CA ARG A 215 -16.40 -2.17 -17.67
C ARG A 215 -15.20 -2.02 -16.73
N ASP A 216 -14.28 -2.98 -16.79
CA ASP A 216 -13.05 -2.98 -16.02
C ASP A 216 -11.98 -2.03 -16.64
N GLY A 217 -12.31 -1.36 -17.75
CA GLY A 217 -11.44 -0.44 -18.46
C GLY A 217 -10.28 -1.11 -19.19
N ASN A 218 -10.26 -2.44 -19.31
CA ASN A 218 -9.25 -3.21 -20.02
C ASN A 218 -9.56 -3.29 -21.52
N TYR A 219 -9.55 -2.13 -22.19
CA TYR A 219 -9.98 -2.02 -23.59
C TYR A 219 -9.17 -2.88 -24.57
N ARG A 220 -7.90 -3.22 -24.28
CA ARG A 220 -7.12 -4.15 -25.12
C ARG A 220 -7.69 -5.57 -25.11
N LEU A 221 -8.05 -6.08 -23.94
CA LEU A 221 -8.69 -7.40 -23.81
C LEU A 221 -10.09 -7.40 -24.44
N ALA A 222 -10.83 -6.28 -24.30
CA ALA A 222 -12.11 -6.12 -24.96
C ALA A 222 -11.99 -6.19 -26.50
N VAL A 223 -11.00 -5.49 -27.08
CA VAL A 223 -10.72 -5.55 -28.53
C VAL A 223 -10.43 -6.99 -28.98
N GLU A 224 -9.54 -7.70 -28.28
CA GLU A 224 -9.21 -9.09 -28.62
C GLU A 224 -10.42 -10.03 -28.54
N ALA A 225 -11.28 -9.85 -27.53
CA ALA A 225 -12.49 -10.63 -27.37
C ALA A 225 -13.52 -10.34 -28.49
N PHE A 226 -13.70 -9.07 -28.88
CA PHE A 226 -14.57 -8.71 -30.02
C PHE A 226 -14.02 -9.22 -31.36
N GLU A 227 -12.71 -9.21 -31.58
CA GLU A 227 -12.09 -9.79 -32.78
C GLU A 227 -12.34 -11.30 -32.86
N LYS A 228 -12.26 -12.02 -31.74
CA LYS A 228 -12.57 -13.46 -31.69
C LYS A 228 -14.03 -13.74 -32.04
N ILE A 229 -14.96 -12.88 -31.65
CA ILE A 229 -16.37 -12.97 -32.05
C ILE A 229 -16.51 -12.76 -33.56
N LEU A 230 -15.89 -11.71 -34.11
CA LEU A 230 -15.99 -11.38 -35.54
C LEU A 230 -15.33 -12.42 -36.46
N LYS A 231 -14.37 -13.20 -35.97
CA LYS A 231 -13.82 -14.37 -36.69
C LYS A 231 -14.83 -15.51 -36.85
N ILE A 232 -15.78 -15.62 -35.94
CA ILE A 232 -16.80 -16.69 -35.91
C ILE A 232 -18.10 -16.23 -36.56
N ASP A 233 -18.52 -15.01 -36.23
CA ASP A 233 -19.68 -14.34 -36.81
C ASP A 233 -19.26 -12.96 -37.36
N PRO A 234 -18.84 -12.89 -38.63
CA PRO A 234 -18.43 -11.64 -39.29
C PRO A 234 -19.55 -10.60 -39.42
N ASN A 235 -20.82 -11.00 -39.24
CA ASN A 235 -21.98 -10.13 -39.41
C ASN A 235 -22.60 -9.67 -38.09
N SER A 236 -22.01 -10.03 -36.95
CA SER A 236 -22.45 -9.56 -35.64
C SER A 236 -22.35 -8.02 -35.52
N SER A 237 -23.48 -7.33 -35.57
CA SER A 237 -23.56 -5.86 -35.41
C SER A 237 -23.02 -5.43 -34.04
N GLN A 238 -23.37 -6.18 -33.00
CA GLN A 238 -22.96 -5.92 -31.61
C GLN A 238 -21.45 -6.03 -31.42
N ALA A 239 -20.78 -6.98 -32.09
CA ALA A 239 -19.32 -7.11 -32.01
C ALA A 239 -18.59 -6.03 -32.81
N LYS A 240 -19.13 -5.59 -33.96
CA LYS A 240 -18.55 -4.47 -34.74
C LYS A 240 -18.61 -3.15 -33.95
N GLU A 241 -19.75 -2.86 -33.34
CA GLU A 241 -19.94 -1.65 -32.53
C GLU A 241 -19.07 -1.68 -31.26
N GLY A 242 -19.03 -2.82 -30.57
CA GLY A 242 -18.17 -3.04 -29.41
C GLY A 242 -16.69 -2.89 -29.75
N LEU A 243 -16.23 -3.48 -30.86
CA LEU A 243 -14.86 -3.34 -31.34
C LEU A 243 -14.50 -1.87 -31.63
N ALA A 244 -15.34 -1.14 -32.36
CA ALA A 244 -15.09 0.27 -32.69
C ALA A 244 -14.99 1.13 -31.42
N THR A 245 -15.88 0.90 -30.46
CA THR A 245 -15.89 1.62 -29.17
C THR A 245 -14.65 1.28 -28.34
N ALA A 246 -14.31 -0.01 -28.23
CA ALA A 246 -13.15 -0.48 -27.50
C ALA A 246 -11.84 0.01 -28.14
N GLN A 247 -11.74 0.01 -29.48
CA GLN A 247 -10.58 0.55 -30.21
C GLN A 247 -10.43 2.06 -30.01
N LEU A 248 -11.53 2.82 -30.08
CA LEU A 248 -11.50 4.26 -29.83
C LEU A 248 -11.04 4.57 -28.40
N LYS A 249 -11.54 3.85 -27.39
CA LYS A 249 -11.11 4.00 -25.99
C LYS A 249 -9.70 3.49 -25.72
N ALA A 250 -9.29 2.41 -26.39
CA ALA A 250 -7.92 1.90 -26.35
C ALA A 250 -6.94 2.92 -26.97
N ASN A 251 -7.30 3.52 -28.11
CA ASN A 251 -6.51 4.53 -28.81
C ASN A 251 -6.52 5.89 -28.08
N GLN A 252 -7.62 6.27 -27.43
CA GLN A 252 -7.65 7.44 -26.53
C GLN A 252 -6.79 7.24 -25.29
N ARG A 253 -6.64 6.00 -24.79
CA ARG A 253 -5.63 5.67 -23.78
C ARG A 253 -4.19 5.62 -24.32
N LEU A 254 -4.03 5.47 -25.64
CA LEU A 254 -2.74 5.54 -26.35
C LEU A 254 -2.38 6.95 -26.82
N MET A 255 -3.31 7.92 -26.80
CA MET A 255 -2.93 9.32 -26.81
C MET A 255 -2.09 9.57 -25.54
N PRO A 256 -0.87 10.09 -25.67
CA PRO A 256 0.12 10.02 -24.62
C PRO A 256 -0.32 10.85 -23.41
N ARG A 257 -0.91 10.16 -22.44
CA ARG A 257 -0.66 10.46 -21.02
C ARG A 257 0.85 10.51 -20.73
N SER A 258 1.71 9.94 -21.58
CA SER A 258 3.12 9.65 -21.34
C SER A 258 4.10 10.82 -21.28
N VAL A 259 3.79 12.04 -21.73
CA VAL A 259 4.72 13.16 -21.49
C VAL A 259 4.42 13.77 -20.13
N LEU A 260 3.17 14.20 -19.91
CA LEU A 260 2.76 14.78 -18.63
C LEU A 260 2.80 13.77 -17.48
N SER A 261 2.50 12.48 -17.70
CA SER A 261 2.59 11.46 -16.65
C SER A 261 4.03 11.10 -16.33
N ASN A 262 4.92 11.02 -17.33
CA ASN A 262 6.33 10.75 -17.08
C ASN A 262 6.99 11.96 -16.42
N ASP A 263 6.65 13.17 -16.84
CA ASP A 263 7.13 14.41 -16.21
C ASP A 263 6.62 14.49 -14.76
N MET A 264 5.34 14.19 -14.51
CA MET A 264 4.80 14.13 -13.15
C MET A 264 5.43 13.02 -12.30
N GLN A 265 5.74 11.86 -12.88
CA GLN A 265 6.47 10.80 -12.20
C GLN A 265 7.91 11.23 -11.89
N GLN A 266 8.59 11.90 -12.83
CA GLN A 266 9.93 12.44 -12.61
C GLN A 266 9.93 13.55 -11.55
N ILE A 267 8.94 14.45 -11.55
CA ILE A 267 8.77 15.48 -10.53
C ILE A 267 8.57 14.81 -9.16
N ARG A 268 7.69 13.81 -9.06
CA ARG A 268 7.48 13.05 -7.81
C ARG A 268 8.74 12.33 -7.35
N LEU A 269 9.49 11.73 -8.27
CA LEU A 269 10.74 11.03 -7.96
C LEU A 269 11.81 12.01 -7.47
N ARG A 270 11.94 13.17 -8.12
CA ARG A 270 12.87 14.24 -7.68
C ARG A 270 12.46 14.84 -6.34
N ALA A 271 11.17 15.05 -6.12
CA ALA A 271 10.64 15.48 -4.82
C ALA A 271 10.98 14.47 -3.73
N ALA A 272 10.73 13.17 -3.96
CA ALA A 272 11.05 12.11 -3.00
C ALA A 272 12.55 12.00 -2.73
N ALA A 273 13.40 12.10 -3.77
CA ALA A 273 14.85 12.10 -3.61
C ALA A 273 15.34 13.31 -2.79
N THR A 274 14.79 14.49 -3.05
CA THR A 274 15.09 15.71 -2.30
C THR A 274 14.70 15.55 -0.83
N GLU A 275 13.52 15.00 -0.54
CA GLU A 275 13.08 14.79 0.84
C GLU A 275 13.98 13.79 1.59
N ALA A 276 14.46 12.75 0.91
CA ALA A 276 15.39 11.79 1.48
C ALA A 276 16.75 12.45 1.79
N GLU A 277 17.32 13.21 0.84
CA GLU A 277 18.58 13.94 1.02
C GLU A 277 18.47 14.97 2.14
N PHE A 278 17.37 15.72 2.18
CA PHE A 278 17.08 16.64 3.29
C PHE A 278 17.06 15.91 4.63
N LYS A 279 16.36 14.78 4.73
CA LYS A 279 16.25 13.99 5.96
C LYS A 279 17.61 13.47 6.42
N GLU A 280 18.46 13.04 5.49
CA GLU A 280 19.83 12.61 5.79
C GLU A 280 20.66 13.77 6.38
N LEU A 281 20.68 14.92 5.71
CA LEU A 281 21.40 16.11 6.18
C LEU A 281 20.86 16.64 7.52
N TYR A 282 19.54 16.57 7.72
CA TYR A 282 18.88 16.95 8.96
C TYR A 282 19.30 16.03 10.13
N ASN A 283 19.25 14.71 9.93
CA ASN A 283 19.69 13.73 10.93
C ASN A 283 21.20 13.85 11.23
N LYS A 284 22.01 14.12 10.20
CA LYS A 284 23.43 14.39 10.36
C LYS A 284 23.67 15.63 11.22
N ALA A 285 22.94 16.73 10.95
CA ALA A 285 23.02 17.94 11.75
C ALA A 285 22.64 17.67 13.22
N ASP A 286 21.55 16.94 13.47
CA ASP A 286 21.12 16.60 14.82
C ASP A 286 22.13 15.70 15.56
N THR A 287 22.72 14.74 14.86
CA THR A 287 23.79 13.88 15.41
C THR A 287 25.02 14.70 15.78
N LEU A 288 25.46 15.61 14.91
CA LEU A 288 26.61 16.49 15.17
C LEU A 288 26.33 17.46 16.32
N ARG A 289 25.10 17.96 16.42
CA ARG A 289 24.62 18.77 17.55
C ARG A 289 24.70 18.00 18.86
N ALA A 290 24.18 16.77 18.89
CA ALA A 290 24.23 15.91 20.08
C ALA A 290 25.67 15.58 20.51
N GLN A 291 26.62 15.54 19.57
CA GLN A 291 28.05 15.38 19.85
C GLN A 291 28.74 16.66 20.33
N GLY A 292 28.04 17.80 20.37
CA GLY A 292 28.60 19.12 20.72
C GLY A 292 29.42 19.75 19.59
N ASN A 293 29.40 19.19 18.38
CA ASN A 293 30.09 19.75 17.22
C ASN A 293 29.17 20.75 16.50
N PHE A 294 28.93 21.89 17.15
CA PHE A 294 27.94 22.88 16.70
C PHE A 294 28.27 23.52 15.35
N THR A 295 29.56 23.71 15.04
CA THR A 295 29.99 24.28 13.76
C THR A 295 29.62 23.36 12.60
N ALA A 296 29.99 22.08 12.66
CA ALA A 296 29.65 21.11 11.63
C ALA A 296 28.14 20.86 11.54
N ALA A 297 27.44 20.90 12.68
CA ALA A 297 25.98 20.80 12.72
C ALA A 297 25.31 21.96 11.95
N ALA A 298 25.76 23.19 12.19
CA ALA A 298 25.24 24.38 11.50
C ALA A 298 25.49 24.33 9.99
N GLU A 299 26.67 23.85 9.57
CA GLU A 299 26.98 23.62 8.15
C GLU A 299 26.05 22.59 7.50
N ALA A 300 25.77 21.47 8.18
CA ALA A 300 24.85 20.45 7.69
C ALA A 300 23.41 20.99 7.54
N VAL A 301 22.93 21.82 8.48
CA VAL A 301 21.64 22.52 8.35
C VAL A 301 21.65 23.45 7.13
N GLN A 302 22.75 24.18 6.91
CA GLN A 302 22.85 25.08 5.76
C GLN A 302 22.87 24.31 4.43
N GLN A 303 23.53 23.16 4.37
CA GLN A 303 23.47 22.26 3.22
C GLN A 303 22.04 21.78 2.96
N ALA A 304 21.32 21.34 4.00
CA ALA A 304 19.93 20.91 3.88
C ALA A 304 19.04 22.02 3.30
N LYS A 305 19.25 23.26 3.75
CA LYS A 305 18.57 24.46 3.24
C LYS A 305 18.87 24.69 1.76
N VAL A 306 20.13 24.63 1.34
CA VAL A 306 20.52 24.81 -0.06
C VAL A 306 19.92 23.72 -0.96
N THR A 307 19.89 22.46 -0.50
CA THR A 307 19.23 21.35 -1.21
C THR A 307 17.74 21.64 -1.42
N LEU A 308 17.03 22.12 -0.38
CA LEU A 308 15.63 22.52 -0.52
C LEU A 308 15.45 23.67 -1.53
N ASP A 309 16.29 24.72 -1.47
CA ASP A 309 16.17 25.88 -2.36
C ASP A 309 16.34 25.50 -3.84
N ARG A 310 17.29 24.60 -4.15
CA ARG A 310 17.50 24.09 -5.52
C ARG A 310 16.33 23.27 -6.05
N SER A 311 15.58 22.64 -5.15
CA SER A 311 14.48 21.72 -5.45
C SER A 311 13.09 22.35 -5.36
N GLN A 312 13.01 23.66 -5.10
CA GLN A 312 11.75 24.36 -4.82
C GLN A 312 10.66 24.11 -5.88
N ASN A 313 11.06 23.97 -7.16
CA ASN A 313 10.15 23.74 -8.28
C ASN A 313 9.53 22.33 -8.31
N PHE A 314 10.11 21.37 -7.59
CA PHE A 314 9.63 19.98 -7.56
C PHE A 314 8.77 19.69 -6.32
N LEU A 315 8.90 20.50 -5.28
CA LEU A 315 8.13 20.38 -4.05
C LEU A 315 6.84 21.21 -4.13
N SER A 316 5.79 20.75 -3.45
CA SER A 316 4.63 21.62 -3.23
C SER A 316 5.01 22.77 -2.30
N ALA A 317 4.42 23.96 -2.49
CA ALA A 317 4.74 25.14 -1.70
C ALA A 317 4.59 24.90 -0.18
N SER A 318 3.54 24.18 0.22
CA SER A 318 3.31 23.79 1.61
C SER A 318 4.41 22.88 2.14
N ARG A 319 4.81 21.86 1.37
CA ARG A 319 5.85 20.91 1.78
C ARG A 319 7.22 21.58 1.89
N TYR A 320 7.59 22.40 0.91
CA TYR A 320 8.81 23.21 0.95
C TYR A 320 8.85 24.10 2.20
N SER A 321 7.75 24.81 2.49
CA SER A 321 7.66 25.66 3.69
C SER A 321 7.88 24.88 4.97
N GLN A 322 7.23 23.72 5.13
CA GLN A 322 7.39 22.87 6.32
C GLN A 322 8.83 22.39 6.53
N LEU A 323 9.48 21.91 5.47
CA LEU A 323 10.87 21.43 5.55
C LEU A 323 11.84 22.59 5.84
N ARG A 324 11.59 23.76 5.23
CA ARG A 324 12.39 24.97 5.44
C ARG A 324 12.27 25.50 6.86
N GLU A 325 11.06 25.51 7.41
CA GLU A 325 10.78 25.88 8.79
C GLU A 325 11.47 24.93 9.77
N SER A 326 11.37 23.62 9.52
CA SER A 326 12.04 22.59 10.33
C SER A 326 13.56 22.77 10.39
N ALA A 327 14.22 23.01 9.25
CA ALA A 327 15.66 23.28 9.22
C ALA A 327 16.03 24.63 9.84
N THR A 328 15.14 25.62 9.77
CA THR A 328 15.35 26.91 10.43
C THR A 328 15.26 26.78 11.95
N GLY A 329 14.28 26.03 12.45
CA GLY A 329 14.15 25.71 13.87
C GLY A 329 15.38 24.99 14.42
N LEU A 330 15.84 23.93 13.75
CA LEU A 330 17.06 23.21 14.16
C LEU A 330 18.30 24.12 14.16
N GLY A 331 18.43 25.00 13.17
CA GLY A 331 19.54 25.98 13.12
C GLY A 331 19.49 27.06 14.20
N VAL A 332 18.31 27.38 14.76
CA VAL A 332 18.19 28.24 15.95
C VAL A 332 18.65 27.48 17.19
N GLN A 333 18.15 26.27 17.39
CA GLN A 333 18.52 25.40 18.52
C GLN A 333 20.03 25.17 18.60
N ILE A 334 20.67 24.83 17.48
CA ILE A 334 22.14 24.63 17.42
C ILE A 334 22.89 25.89 17.89
N ARG A 335 22.46 27.09 17.47
CA ARG A 335 23.12 28.35 17.84
C ARG A 335 22.94 28.68 19.32
N GLU A 336 21.75 28.43 19.87
CA GLU A 336 21.47 28.62 21.30
C GLU A 336 22.34 27.69 22.16
N GLU A 337 22.39 26.41 21.81
CA GLU A 337 23.22 25.42 22.52
C GLU A 337 24.72 25.73 22.42
N GLN A 338 25.18 26.19 21.24
CA GLN A 338 26.56 26.64 21.05
C GLN A 338 26.91 27.81 21.98
N GLN A 339 26.05 28.83 22.05
CA GLN A 339 26.28 30.00 22.90
C GLN A 339 26.35 29.61 24.38
N LEU A 340 25.48 28.69 24.82
CA LEU A 340 25.50 28.17 26.19
C LEU A 340 26.79 27.38 26.48
N ALA A 341 27.22 26.52 25.54
CA ALA A 341 28.45 25.75 25.68
C ALA A 341 29.69 26.66 25.75
N GLU A 342 29.78 27.67 24.89
CA GLU A 342 30.86 28.66 24.88
C GLU A 342 30.87 29.51 26.16
N ALA A 343 29.71 29.94 26.65
CA ALA A 343 29.59 30.66 27.92
C ALA A 343 30.08 29.80 29.10
N GLY A 344 29.68 28.53 29.15
CA GLY A 344 30.14 27.59 30.16
C GLY A 344 31.65 27.33 30.13
N GLN A 345 32.25 27.22 28.93
CA GLN A 345 33.70 27.08 28.78
C GLN A 345 34.44 28.34 29.24
N LYS A 346 33.96 29.54 28.88
CA LYS A 346 34.54 30.81 29.33
C LYS A 346 34.50 30.93 30.85
N GLN A 347 33.38 30.56 31.48
CA GLN A 347 33.25 30.58 32.93
C GLN A 347 34.22 29.59 33.62
N LYS A 348 34.35 28.37 33.09
CA LYS A 348 35.32 27.38 33.61
C LYS A 348 36.76 27.88 33.50
N LEU A 349 37.13 28.47 32.36
CA LEU A 349 38.46 29.04 32.15
C LEU A 349 38.73 30.21 33.10
N GLU A 350 37.74 31.08 33.34
CA GLU A 350 37.85 32.17 34.30
C GLU A 350 38.02 31.65 35.74
N GLN A 351 37.28 30.62 36.13
CA GLN A 351 37.43 29.97 37.43
C GLN A 351 38.81 29.34 37.60
N GLN A 352 39.31 28.63 36.58
CA GLN A 352 40.68 28.08 36.57
C GLN A 352 41.72 29.19 36.71
N ARG A 353 41.61 30.27 35.94
CA ARG A 353 42.51 31.43 36.05
C ARG A 353 42.48 32.06 37.45
N LYS A 354 41.30 32.16 38.07
CA LYS A 354 41.14 32.65 39.45
C LYS A 354 41.79 31.70 40.47
N ALA A 355 41.61 30.39 40.30
CA ALA A 355 42.24 29.37 41.15
C ALA A 355 43.77 29.40 41.01
N ASP A 356 44.29 29.43 39.80
CA ASP A 356 45.73 29.53 39.54
C ASP A 356 46.33 30.82 40.10
N ALA A 357 45.63 31.95 39.95
CA ALA A 357 46.05 33.22 40.54
C ALA A 357 46.09 33.15 42.08
N ARG A 358 45.13 32.47 42.72
CA ARG A 358 45.15 32.23 44.17
C ARG A 358 46.32 31.33 44.58
N ASN A 359 46.53 30.23 43.86
CA ASN A 359 47.63 29.30 44.12
C ASN A 359 48.99 29.98 43.99
N ARG A 360 49.20 30.80 42.95
CA ARG A 360 50.42 31.60 42.79
C ARG A 360 50.62 32.58 43.95
N ARG A 361 49.56 33.24 44.42
CA ARG A 361 49.64 34.14 45.58
C ARG A 361 50.00 33.37 46.85
N THR A 362 49.40 32.22 47.09
CA THR A 362 49.73 31.39 48.27
C THR A 362 51.16 30.89 48.21
N THR A 363 51.65 30.44 47.05
CA THR A 363 53.04 30.02 46.89
C THR A 363 54.01 31.18 47.13
N ALA A 364 53.74 32.36 46.54
CA ALA A 364 54.57 33.54 46.75
C ALA A 364 54.60 34.01 48.21
N LEU A 365 53.50 33.85 48.96
CA LEU A 365 53.46 34.12 50.40
C LEU A 365 54.32 33.12 51.18
N VAL A 366 54.21 31.82 50.87
CA VAL A 366 55.02 30.77 51.52
C VAL A 366 56.51 30.96 51.23
N GLU A 367 56.89 31.26 49.98
CA GLU A 367 58.29 31.55 49.60
C GLU A 367 58.82 32.79 50.33
N ARG A 368 58.01 33.85 50.43
CA ARG A 368 58.36 35.05 51.19
C ARG A 368 58.57 34.74 52.67
N ASP A 369 57.70 33.94 53.28
CA ASP A 369 57.81 33.56 54.69
C ASP A 369 59.07 32.71 54.94
N GLN A 370 59.41 31.81 54.02
CA GLN A 370 60.67 31.04 54.06
C GLN A 370 61.90 31.97 53.98
N GLN A 371 61.90 32.93 53.06
CA GLN A 371 62.98 33.92 52.95
C GLN A 371 63.14 34.74 54.25
N VAL A 372 62.04 35.18 54.85
CA VAL A 372 62.05 35.90 56.14
C VAL A 372 62.63 35.01 57.24
N GLN A 373 62.24 33.74 57.33
CA GLN A 373 62.78 32.81 58.33
C GLN A 373 64.28 32.56 58.15
N ASP A 374 64.76 32.44 56.92
CA ASP A 374 66.19 32.23 56.63
C ASP A 374 67.03 33.48 56.94
N LEU A 375 66.52 34.68 56.63
CA LEU A 375 67.14 35.93 57.06
C LEU A 375 67.23 36.03 58.58
N MET A 376 66.15 35.66 59.30
CA MET A 376 66.13 35.65 60.77
C MET A 376 67.15 34.65 61.36
N LYS A 377 67.27 33.44 60.80
CA LYS A 377 68.29 32.47 61.22
C LYS A 377 69.70 33.02 61.01
N ARG A 378 69.96 33.59 59.83
CA ARG A 378 71.26 34.18 59.49
C ARG A 378 71.62 35.36 60.40
N ALA A 379 70.65 36.21 60.74
CA ALA A 379 70.84 37.29 61.70
C ALA A 379 71.21 36.76 63.10
N VAL A 380 70.59 35.67 63.56
CA VAL A 380 70.93 35.00 64.83
C VAL A 380 72.34 34.39 64.80
N GLU A 381 72.73 33.75 63.69
CA GLU A 381 74.07 33.20 63.49
C GLU A 381 75.14 34.30 63.52
N LEU A 382 74.95 35.39 62.77
CA LEU A 382 75.87 36.53 62.76
C LEU A 382 76.00 37.19 64.14
N ARG A 383 74.89 37.26 64.89
CA ARG A 383 74.89 37.73 66.28
C ARG A 383 75.74 36.84 67.18
N ARG A 384 75.70 35.51 67.00
CA ARG A 384 76.55 34.56 67.76
C ARG A 384 78.04 34.72 67.42
N GLU A 385 78.36 35.06 66.17
CA GLU A 385 79.73 35.31 65.71
C GLU A 385 80.30 36.70 66.08
N GLN A 386 79.56 37.53 66.85
CA GLN A 386 79.91 38.92 67.18
C GLN A 386 80.09 39.86 65.97
N LYS A 387 79.58 39.49 64.79
CA LYS A 387 79.61 40.32 63.56
C LYS A 387 78.40 41.25 63.50
N TYR A 388 78.22 42.08 64.53
CA TYR A 388 77.01 42.89 64.74
C TYR A 388 76.71 43.86 63.59
N GLU A 389 77.74 44.42 62.94
CA GLU A 389 77.56 45.34 61.82
C GLU A 389 76.90 44.66 60.60
N ARG A 390 77.29 43.41 60.29
CA ARG A 390 76.70 42.65 59.17
C ARG A 390 75.30 42.11 59.44
N ALA A 391 74.88 42.05 60.71
CA ALA A 391 73.54 41.60 61.09
C ALA A 391 72.46 42.67 60.91
N ILE A 392 72.85 43.95 60.81
CA ILE A 392 71.93 45.08 60.62
C ILE A 392 71.64 45.36 59.13
N GLU A 393 72.55 44.95 58.23
CA GLU A 393 72.40 45.12 56.77
C GLU A 393 71.51 44.06 56.10
N LEU A 394 71.15 42.99 56.82
CA LEU A 394 70.26 41.90 56.38
C LEU A 394 68.84 42.12 56.90
#